data_AF-A0AAE3P0V5-F1
#
_entry.id   AF-A0AAE3P0V5-F1
#
_cell.length_a   1.000
_cell.length_b   1.000
_cell.length_c   1.000
_cell.angle_alpha   90.00
_cell.angle_beta   90.00
_cell.angle_gamma   90.00
#
_symmetry.space_group_name_H-M   'P 1'
#
loop_
_entity.id
_entity.type
_entity.pdbx_description
1 polymer ?
#
loop_
_entity_poly.entity_id
_entity_poly.type
_entity_poly.pdbx_seq_one_letter_code
_entity_poly.pdbx_strand_id
1 'polypeptide(L)'
;MVQGNDISYIVKVIQNIDSRLKRIENELSIRQYEPDEEIKQPEIPTENKPLDEEIEFRFGQRWFAKFGIIAFLLAVINLIILPITQISSTIILIIGALIGTTLIFSPIFISKSIKDLSAYLFGSGIIILYFSALKLHYFTTTPIFDNLNFVLIHLYAIAFVALGYSINKRFQYLTSLSFILFELNSLFSNSAFLVLVTILGLSLLSVLLSRRFNWDGLLNISLIINYLTQLIWFINNPLLGNQIIIDPMKSYSAIITLFMVAIYGFGRVKEFEYEINEGFAITRSIFNSLISSILIFFLVQKLSVNFLFITSIILALLFISIAAYHYILIKSKIVTFIYSMAGYIALSIGIISFFDTPHNFVLLCWQSVLVVSTALWFRSKFIVVANIFIFVLILFANFLSGNGFNASSLNFGIVALISARIINWQKTRLGLETQNIRNSYLIIATIINPIVLYHILPGQFVGLAWIGLAFLYYVLGKILVNKKYRLMSTFTLILALIYSLIYGLTAGEPLFKIISFAIVSISLILMSIIYSKLKE
;
A
#
# COMPACT_ATOMS: atom_id res chain seq x y z
N MET A 1 39.59 -17.02 47.66
CA MET A 1 40.93 -16.42 47.51
C MET A 1 41.14 -16.10 46.04
N VAL A 2 40.64 -14.95 45.58
CA VAL A 2 40.92 -14.43 44.23
C VAL A 2 42.23 -13.65 44.33
N GLN A 3 43.20 -14.04 43.52
CA GLN A 3 44.60 -13.69 43.64
C GLN A 3 44.84 -12.19 43.41
N GLY A 4 45.55 -11.53 44.32
CA GLY A 4 45.92 -10.10 44.23
C GLY A 4 46.76 -9.72 42.99
N ASN A 5 47.20 -10.70 42.20
CA ASN A 5 47.92 -10.47 40.95
C ASN A 5 47.04 -9.84 39.87
N ASP A 6 45.75 -10.20 39.77
CA ASP A 6 44.87 -9.65 38.72
C ASP A 6 44.58 -8.16 38.94
N ILE A 7 44.42 -7.75 40.20
CA ILE A 7 44.24 -6.33 40.56
C ILE A 7 45.53 -5.56 40.25
N SER A 8 46.70 -6.11 40.57
CA SER A 8 47.98 -5.45 40.27
C SER A 8 48.21 -5.27 38.77
N TYR A 9 47.74 -6.23 37.97
CA TYR A 9 47.82 -6.17 36.51
C TYR A 9 46.88 -5.11 35.95
N ILE A 10 45.62 -5.06 36.43
CA ILE A 10 44.65 -4.03 36.03
C ILE A 10 45.15 -2.62 36.38
N VAL A 11 45.73 -2.43 37.58
CA VAL A 11 46.30 -1.14 37.99
C VAL A 11 47.44 -0.72 37.05
N LYS A 12 48.33 -1.65 36.67
CA LYS A 12 49.40 -1.37 35.69
C LYS A 12 48.85 -1.00 34.31
N VAL A 13 47.80 -1.67 33.84
CA VAL A 13 47.17 -1.35 32.55
C VAL A 13 46.54 0.04 32.57
N ILE A 14 45.84 0.40 33.65
CA ILE A 14 45.23 1.73 33.81
C ILE A 14 46.31 2.82 33.85
N GLN A 15 47.39 2.62 34.62
CA GLN A 15 48.50 3.58 34.67
C GLN A 15 49.18 3.76 33.30
N ASN A 16 49.33 2.68 32.53
CA ASN A 16 49.89 2.76 31.19
C ASN A 16 48.97 3.54 30.24
N ILE A 17 47.66 3.30 30.29
CA ILE A 17 46.68 4.05 29.48
C ILE A 17 46.70 5.54 29.86
N ASP A 18 46.70 5.87 31.16
CA ASP A 18 46.74 7.26 31.64
C ASP A 18 48.01 7.99 31.18
N SER A 19 49.17 7.32 31.26
CA SER A 19 50.45 7.90 30.80
C SER A 19 50.47 8.16 29.29
N ARG A 20 49.84 7.29 28.50
CA ARG A 20 49.71 7.48 27.05
C ARG A 20 48.75 8.60 26.71
N LEU A 21 47.64 8.72 27.45
CA LEU A 21 46.67 9.80 27.29
C LEU A 21 47.32 11.15 27.59
N LYS A 22 48.02 11.28 28.72
CA LYS A 22 48.73 12.52 29.09
C LYS A 22 49.76 12.96 28.05
N ARG A 23 50.44 12.00 27.40
CA ARG A 23 51.39 12.31 26.32
C ARG A 23 50.68 12.86 25.07
N ILE A 24 49.51 12.31 24.72
CA ILE A 24 48.68 12.78 23.62
C ILE A 24 48.07 14.15 23.94
N GLU A 25 47.57 14.35 25.16
CA GLU A 25 47.00 15.62 25.61
C GLU A 25 48.03 16.76 25.60
N ASN A 26 49.28 16.48 26.02
CA ASN A 26 50.37 17.45 25.97
C ASN A 26 50.80 17.78 24.53
N GLU A 27 50.84 16.80 23.62
CA GLU A 27 51.12 17.07 22.20
C GLU A 27 50.00 17.88 21.52
N LEU A 28 48.75 17.71 21.97
CA LEU A 28 47.57 18.40 21.43
C LEU A 28 47.25 19.72 22.16
N SER A 29 48.05 20.13 23.15
CA SER A 29 47.80 21.32 23.99
C SER A 29 46.39 21.33 24.63
N ILE A 30 45.87 20.15 24.96
CA ILE A 30 44.56 20.02 25.62
C ILE A 30 44.77 20.34 27.10
N ARG A 31 44.05 21.35 27.60
CA ARG A 31 44.12 21.81 28.99
C ARG A 31 43.75 20.63 29.91
N GLN A 32 44.65 20.23 30.80
CA GLN A 32 44.38 19.17 31.78
C GLN A 32 43.23 19.60 32.69
N TYR A 33 42.26 18.71 32.88
CA TYR A 33 41.12 18.94 33.75
C TYR A 33 41.56 18.72 35.21
N GLU A 34 41.86 19.81 35.93
CA GLU A 34 42.06 19.78 37.37
C GLU A 34 40.70 19.63 38.07
N PRO A 35 40.52 18.67 39.01
CA PRO A 35 39.22 18.42 39.64
C PRO A 35 38.75 19.50 40.63
N ASP A 36 39.53 20.57 40.85
CA ASP A 36 39.35 21.51 41.96
C ASP A 36 38.97 22.95 41.55
N GLU A 37 38.68 23.22 40.28
CA GLU A 37 37.88 24.39 39.94
C GLU A 37 36.40 24.00 40.02
N GLU A 38 35.70 24.48 41.06
CA GLU A 38 34.25 24.61 41.05
C GLU A 38 33.86 25.10 39.65
N ILE A 39 33.23 24.21 38.88
CA ILE A 39 32.50 24.60 37.69
C ILE A 39 31.41 25.53 38.22
N LYS A 40 31.71 26.84 38.25
CA LYS A 40 30.70 27.84 37.94
C LYS A 40 30.18 27.36 36.61
N GLN A 41 29.03 26.69 36.67
CA GLN A 41 28.22 26.43 35.49
C GLN A 41 28.27 27.73 34.71
N PRO A 42 28.53 27.71 33.39
CA PRO A 42 28.31 28.90 32.61
C PRO A 42 26.96 29.41 33.05
N GLU A 43 26.89 30.67 33.50
CA GLU A 43 25.61 31.34 33.69
C GLU A 43 24.93 31.20 32.33
N ILE A 44 24.13 30.14 32.19
CA ILE A 44 23.06 30.06 31.24
C ILE A 44 22.33 31.35 31.57
N PRO A 45 22.26 32.32 30.65
CA PRO A 45 21.45 33.50 30.93
C PRO A 45 20.11 32.94 31.34
N THR A 46 19.74 33.12 32.62
CA THR A 46 18.43 32.85 33.14
C THR A 46 17.50 33.88 32.52
N GLU A 47 17.30 33.76 31.22
CA GLU A 47 16.07 34.17 30.58
C GLU A 47 15.06 33.07 30.96
N ASN A 48 14.66 33.08 32.23
CA ASN A 48 13.41 32.47 32.68
C ASN A 48 12.29 33.29 32.03
N LYS A 49 12.12 33.19 30.71
CA LYS A 49 10.79 33.35 30.14
C LYS A 49 10.03 32.09 30.54
N PRO A 50 8.92 32.20 31.27
CA PRO A 50 8.15 31.03 31.63
C PRO A 50 7.84 30.25 30.34
N LEU A 51 8.00 28.92 30.38
CA LEU A 51 7.74 28.03 29.24
C LEU A 51 6.37 28.32 28.59
N ASP A 52 5.42 28.79 29.39
CA ASP A 52 4.09 29.24 28.99
C ASP A 52 4.12 30.52 28.12
N GLU A 53 4.97 31.51 28.41
CA GLU A 53 5.14 32.71 27.57
C GLU A 53 5.79 32.37 26.21
N GLU A 54 6.72 31.40 26.17
CA GLU A 54 7.32 30.97 24.91
C GLU A 54 6.34 30.16 24.07
N ILE A 55 5.52 29.31 24.69
CA ILE A 55 4.43 28.58 24.02
C ILE A 55 3.36 29.57 23.55
N GLU A 56 2.94 30.53 24.37
CA GLU A 56 1.97 31.57 24.02
C GLU A 56 2.49 32.47 22.91
N PHE A 57 3.75 32.89 22.96
CA PHE A 57 4.40 33.66 21.90
C PHE A 57 4.52 32.87 20.60
N ARG A 58 4.93 31.59 20.66
CA ARG A 58 4.99 30.72 19.47
C ARG A 58 3.60 30.41 18.91
N PHE A 59 2.61 30.24 19.77
CA PHE A 59 1.22 30.03 19.39
C PHE A 59 0.66 31.29 18.73
N GLY A 60 0.83 32.45 19.35
CA GLY A 60 0.40 33.73 18.82
C GLY A 60 1.05 34.09 17.49
N GLN A 61 2.39 34.01 17.41
CA GLN A 61 3.12 34.42 16.21
C GLN A 61 2.89 33.47 15.03
N ARG A 62 2.78 32.16 15.25
CA ARG A 62 2.66 31.18 14.15
C ARG A 62 1.22 30.77 13.82
N TRP A 63 0.31 30.70 14.79
CA TRP A 63 -1.05 30.24 14.56
C TRP A 63 -2.02 31.40 14.33
N PHE A 64 -1.99 32.48 15.12
CA PHE A 64 -2.92 33.61 14.88
C PHE A 64 -2.68 34.27 13.53
N ALA A 65 -1.43 34.43 13.10
CA ALA A 65 -1.14 34.94 11.77
C ALA A 65 -1.77 34.06 10.66
N LYS A 66 -1.70 32.73 10.79
CA LYS A 66 -2.30 31.80 9.82
C LYS A 66 -3.83 31.85 9.87
N PHE A 67 -4.43 31.84 11.05
CA PHE A 67 -5.88 31.95 11.21
C PHE A 67 -6.42 33.28 10.70
N GLY A 68 -5.72 34.38 10.96
CA GLY A 68 -6.05 35.71 10.43
C GLY A 68 -6.02 35.75 8.91
N ILE A 69 -5.00 35.16 8.27
CA ILE A 69 -4.92 35.07 6.81
C ILE A 69 -6.06 34.21 6.26
N ILE A 70 -6.36 33.07 6.87
CA ILE A 70 -7.46 32.19 6.43
C ILE A 70 -8.80 32.92 6.56
N ALA A 71 -9.06 33.58 7.69
CA ALA A 71 -10.29 34.34 7.92
C ALA A 71 -10.43 35.51 6.92
N PHE A 72 -9.34 36.25 6.68
CA PHE A 72 -9.29 37.32 5.68
C PHE A 72 -9.56 36.78 4.27
N LEU A 73 -8.91 35.69 3.88
CA LEU A 73 -9.10 35.05 2.59
C LEU A 73 -10.54 34.57 2.39
N LEU A 74 -11.14 33.96 3.42
CA LEU A 74 -12.55 33.58 3.39
C LEU A 74 -13.47 34.80 3.28
N ALA A 75 -13.19 35.90 3.99
CA ALA A 75 -14.00 37.11 3.90
C ALA A 75 -13.96 37.71 2.48
N VAL A 76 -12.77 37.81 1.87
CA VAL A 76 -12.60 38.33 0.51
C VAL A 76 -13.22 37.41 -0.54
N ILE A 77 -13.05 36.08 -0.41
CA ILE A 77 -13.67 35.11 -1.33
C ILE A 77 -15.19 35.21 -1.25
N ASN A 78 -15.77 35.28 -0.05
CA ASN A 78 -17.22 35.45 0.11
C ASN A 78 -17.71 36.78 -0.48
N LEU A 79 -16.94 37.88 -0.31
CA LEU A 79 -17.23 39.16 -0.96
C LEU A 79 -17.26 39.02 -2.49
N ILE A 80 -16.35 38.23 -3.07
CA ILE A 80 -16.28 38.00 -4.52
C ILE A 80 -17.44 37.12 -4.98
N ILE A 81 -17.72 36.01 -4.30
CA ILE A 81 -18.71 35.00 -4.75
C ILE A 81 -20.15 35.45 -4.52
N LEU A 82 -20.46 36.04 -3.36
CA LEU A 82 -21.85 36.30 -2.98
C LEU A 82 -22.43 37.47 -3.79
N PRO A 83 -23.68 37.35 -4.28
CA PRO A 83 -24.34 38.43 -4.98
C PRO A 83 -24.73 39.55 -3.99
N ILE A 84 -24.10 40.72 -4.12
CA ILE A 84 -24.47 41.93 -3.37
C ILE A 84 -25.31 42.79 -4.29
N THR A 85 -26.61 42.89 -4.01
CA THR A 85 -27.60 43.57 -4.87
C THR A 85 -27.32 45.06 -5.09
N GLN A 86 -26.55 45.70 -4.21
CA GLN A 86 -26.27 47.13 -4.22
C GLN A 86 -25.00 47.53 -4.98
N ILE A 87 -24.12 46.56 -5.32
CA ILE A 87 -22.80 46.84 -5.92
C ILE A 87 -22.69 46.12 -7.26
N SER A 88 -22.23 46.82 -8.30
CA SER A 88 -22.05 46.19 -9.61
C SER A 88 -20.98 45.09 -9.58
N SER A 89 -21.21 44.01 -10.32
CA SER A 89 -20.30 42.86 -10.36
C SER A 89 -18.87 43.25 -10.77
N THR A 90 -18.74 44.20 -11.70
CA THR A 90 -17.46 44.73 -12.18
C THR A 90 -16.66 45.42 -11.08
N ILE A 91 -17.31 46.18 -10.19
CA ILE A 91 -16.63 46.83 -9.06
C ILE A 91 -16.07 45.79 -8.11
N ILE A 92 -16.85 44.76 -7.77
CA ILE A 92 -16.40 43.68 -6.87
C ILE A 92 -15.20 42.94 -7.50
N LEU A 93 -15.22 42.73 -8.81
CA LEU A 93 -14.11 42.10 -9.54
C LEU A 93 -12.84 42.96 -9.48
N ILE A 94 -12.95 44.27 -9.69
CA ILE A 94 -11.81 45.19 -9.60
C ILE A 94 -11.23 45.19 -8.18
N ILE A 95 -12.09 45.24 -7.16
CA ILE A 95 -11.66 45.18 -5.75
C ILE A 95 -10.91 43.87 -5.48
N GLY A 96 -11.46 42.73 -5.89
CA GLY A 96 -10.81 41.42 -5.74
C GLY A 96 -9.45 41.36 -6.45
N ALA A 97 -9.38 41.85 -7.69
CA ALA A 97 -8.14 41.89 -8.46
C ALA A 97 -7.08 42.79 -7.82
N LEU A 98 -7.48 43.95 -7.28
CA LEU A 98 -6.60 44.89 -6.59
C LEU A 98 -6.08 44.31 -5.27
N ILE A 99 -6.93 43.66 -4.48
CA ILE A 99 -6.52 42.96 -3.26
C ILE A 99 -5.57 41.79 -3.60
N GLY A 100 -5.90 40.99 -4.61
CA GLY A 100 -5.06 39.85 -5.02
C GLY A 100 -3.67 40.27 -5.49
N THR A 101 -3.60 41.30 -6.36
CA THR A 101 -2.32 41.85 -6.84
C THR A 101 -1.50 42.47 -5.72
N THR A 102 -2.10 43.29 -4.86
CA THR A 102 -1.38 43.88 -3.71
C THR A 102 -0.79 42.81 -2.80
N LEU A 103 -1.52 41.73 -2.51
CA LEU A 103 -1.00 40.61 -1.73
C LEU A 103 0.13 39.85 -2.41
N ILE A 104 0.12 39.73 -3.74
CA ILE A 104 1.21 39.11 -4.52
C ILE A 104 2.49 39.96 -4.49
N PHE A 105 2.38 41.29 -4.48
CA PHE A 105 3.54 42.21 -4.46
C PHE A 105 4.02 42.56 -3.04
N SER A 106 3.14 42.50 -2.04
CA SER A 106 3.48 42.69 -0.61
C SER A 106 4.72 41.92 -0.11
N PRO A 107 5.01 40.68 -0.56
CA PRO A 107 6.16 39.91 -0.10
C PRO A 107 7.49 40.55 -0.51
N ILE A 108 7.53 41.36 -1.57
CA ILE A 108 8.75 42.06 -2.00
C ILE A 108 9.21 43.02 -0.91
N PHE A 109 8.27 43.69 -0.24
CA PHE A 109 8.55 44.66 0.82
C PHE A 109 8.71 43.99 2.19
N ILE A 110 7.95 42.92 2.45
CA ILE A 110 7.86 42.28 3.78
C ILE A 110 8.86 41.12 3.97
N SER A 111 9.41 40.56 2.90
CA SER A 111 10.33 39.39 2.95
C SER A 111 11.60 39.62 3.77
N LYS A 112 11.98 40.88 4.03
CA LYS A 112 13.12 41.22 4.88
C LYS A 112 12.85 41.02 6.38
N SER A 113 11.58 41.05 6.82
CA SER A 113 11.21 40.97 8.24
C SER A 113 10.61 39.62 8.65
N ILE A 114 9.77 38.96 7.83
CA ILE A 114 9.11 37.69 8.20
C ILE A 114 8.99 36.75 6.99
N LYS A 115 9.96 35.83 6.83
CA LYS A 115 10.04 34.91 5.69
C LYS A 115 8.83 33.97 5.58
N ASP A 116 8.29 33.49 6.69
CA ASP A 116 7.18 32.54 6.68
C ASP A 116 5.87 33.20 6.20
N LEU A 117 5.62 34.45 6.60
CA LEU A 117 4.41 35.20 6.24
C LEU A 117 4.36 35.55 4.74
N SER A 118 5.52 35.85 4.16
CA SER A 118 5.71 36.19 2.74
C SER A 118 5.11 35.13 1.80
N ALA A 119 5.29 33.84 2.10
CA ALA A 119 4.77 32.76 1.25
C ALA A 119 3.25 32.62 1.35
N TYR A 120 2.69 32.78 2.55
CA TYR A 120 1.24 32.73 2.76
C TYR A 120 0.50 33.89 2.10
N LEU A 121 1.05 35.11 2.16
CA LEU A 121 0.47 36.28 1.49
C LEU A 121 0.47 36.11 -0.03
N PHE A 122 1.58 35.62 -0.60
CA PHE A 122 1.68 35.36 -2.04
C PHE A 122 0.64 34.32 -2.50
N GLY A 123 0.57 33.18 -1.80
CA GLY A 123 -0.41 32.14 -2.10
C GLY A 123 -1.86 32.63 -1.97
N SER A 124 -2.12 33.46 -0.95
CA SER A 124 -3.45 34.07 -0.73
C SER A 124 -3.82 35.02 -1.87
N GLY A 125 -2.88 35.84 -2.34
CA GLY A 125 -3.11 36.73 -3.47
C GLY A 125 -3.41 35.98 -4.77
N ILE A 126 -2.73 34.83 -5.01
CA ILE A 126 -3.06 33.95 -6.15
C ILE A 126 -4.48 33.40 -6.04
N ILE A 127 -4.88 32.91 -4.86
CA ILE A 127 -6.23 32.37 -4.65
C ILE A 127 -7.28 33.44 -4.91
N ILE A 128 -7.08 34.65 -4.38
CA ILE A 128 -8.01 35.77 -4.58
C ILE A 128 -8.10 36.15 -6.06
N LEU A 129 -6.96 36.25 -6.77
CA LEU A 129 -6.97 36.49 -8.22
C LEU A 129 -7.70 35.39 -8.98
N TYR A 130 -7.53 34.14 -8.58
CA TYR A 130 -8.20 33.00 -9.19
C TYR A 130 -9.72 33.08 -9.03
N PHE A 131 -10.23 33.40 -7.84
CA PHE A 131 -11.66 33.60 -7.62
C PHE A 131 -12.20 34.84 -8.34
N SER A 132 -11.43 35.93 -8.43
CA SER A 132 -11.79 37.09 -9.26
C SER A 132 -11.90 36.72 -10.74
N ALA A 133 -11.00 35.87 -11.25
CA ALA A 133 -11.05 35.37 -12.62
C ALA A 133 -12.25 34.43 -12.85
N LEU A 134 -12.58 33.57 -11.89
CA LEU A 134 -13.79 32.73 -11.96
C LEU A 134 -15.05 33.59 -12.05
N LYS A 135 -15.13 34.71 -11.31
CA LYS A 135 -16.27 35.63 -11.31
C LYS A 135 -16.59 36.23 -12.70
N LEU A 136 -15.63 36.24 -13.63
CA LEU A 136 -15.86 36.73 -14.99
C LEU A 136 -16.96 35.95 -15.74
N HIS A 137 -17.17 34.70 -15.36
CA HIS A 137 -18.12 33.81 -16.03
C HIS A 137 -19.02 33.06 -15.03
N TYR A 138 -18.44 32.59 -13.93
CA TYR A 138 -19.15 31.88 -12.87
C TYR A 138 -19.61 32.86 -11.78
N PHE A 139 -20.66 32.53 -11.03
CA PHE A 139 -21.19 33.32 -9.89
C PHE A 139 -21.95 34.63 -10.24
N THR A 140 -22.24 34.90 -11.50
CA THR A 140 -23.06 36.03 -11.93
C THR A 140 -24.19 35.56 -12.84
N THR A 141 -25.37 36.17 -12.73
CA THR A 141 -26.52 35.85 -13.60
C THR A 141 -26.29 36.28 -15.06
N THR A 142 -25.53 37.36 -15.26
CA THR A 142 -25.05 37.82 -16.56
C THR A 142 -23.52 37.76 -16.58
N PRO A 143 -22.90 36.77 -17.25
CA PRO A 143 -21.45 36.67 -17.30
C PRO A 143 -20.85 37.90 -17.99
N ILE A 144 -19.68 38.33 -17.52
CA ILE A 144 -18.95 39.46 -18.12
C ILE A 144 -18.32 39.01 -19.44
N PHE A 145 -17.86 37.77 -19.50
CA PHE A 145 -17.43 37.11 -20.73
C PHE A 145 -18.26 35.85 -20.98
N ASP A 146 -19.00 35.82 -22.09
CA ASP A 146 -19.79 34.65 -22.50
C ASP A 146 -18.92 33.47 -22.93
N ASN A 147 -17.73 33.74 -23.48
CA ASN A 147 -16.86 32.71 -24.03
C ASN A 147 -15.97 32.09 -22.95
N LEU A 148 -16.33 30.88 -22.52
CA LEU A 148 -15.62 30.08 -21.52
C LEU A 148 -14.12 29.88 -21.83
N ASN A 149 -13.74 29.78 -23.12
CA ASN A 149 -12.35 29.53 -23.50
C ASN A 149 -11.43 30.69 -23.09
N PHE A 150 -11.90 31.94 -23.18
CA PHE A 150 -11.11 33.09 -22.74
C PHE A 150 -10.88 33.08 -21.23
N VAL A 151 -11.90 32.69 -20.47
CA VAL A 151 -11.83 32.58 -19.00
C VAL A 151 -10.86 31.46 -18.62
N LEU A 152 -10.93 30.29 -19.27
CA LEU A 152 -10.00 29.19 -19.06
C LEU A 152 -8.55 29.58 -19.38
N ILE A 153 -8.30 30.27 -20.49
CA ILE A 153 -6.95 30.76 -20.83
C ILE A 153 -6.41 31.65 -19.70
N HIS A 154 -7.24 32.53 -19.16
CA HIS A 154 -6.85 33.41 -18.05
C HIS A 154 -6.57 32.63 -16.76
N LEU A 155 -7.40 31.64 -16.42
CA LEU A 155 -7.20 30.80 -15.24
C LEU A 155 -5.94 29.92 -15.35
N TYR A 156 -5.67 29.35 -16.52
CA TYR A 156 -4.43 28.62 -16.76
C TYR A 156 -3.22 29.55 -16.70
N ALA A 157 -3.30 30.78 -17.22
CA ALA A 157 -2.22 31.76 -17.10
C ALA A 157 -1.86 32.05 -15.62
N ILE A 158 -2.88 32.23 -14.76
CA ILE A 158 -2.67 32.39 -13.30
C ILE A 158 -1.96 31.16 -12.72
N ALA A 159 -2.41 29.95 -13.05
CA ALA A 159 -1.80 28.71 -12.58
C ALA A 159 -0.35 28.53 -13.07
N PHE A 160 -0.05 28.88 -14.32
CA PHE A 160 1.31 28.86 -14.89
C PHE A 160 2.25 29.85 -14.20
N VAL A 161 1.79 31.08 -13.94
CA VAL A 161 2.58 32.10 -13.22
C VAL A 161 2.89 31.62 -11.80
N ALA A 162 1.88 31.09 -11.10
CA ALA A 162 2.05 30.52 -9.76
C ALA A 162 3.06 29.36 -9.75
N LEU A 163 2.94 28.44 -10.72
CA LEU A 163 3.82 27.29 -10.85
C LEU A 163 5.27 27.72 -11.15
N GLY A 164 5.46 28.58 -12.15
CA GLY A 164 6.79 29.08 -12.54
C GLY A 164 7.49 29.82 -11.39
N TYR A 165 6.76 30.66 -10.67
CA TYR A 165 7.29 31.32 -9.47
C TYR A 165 7.64 30.31 -8.38
N SER A 166 6.76 29.34 -8.11
CA SER A 166 6.97 28.32 -7.06
C SER A 166 8.20 27.44 -7.32
N ILE A 167 8.44 27.05 -8.58
CA ILE A 167 9.60 26.25 -8.98
C ILE A 167 10.88 27.07 -8.84
N ASN A 168 10.88 28.33 -9.29
CA ASN A 168 12.04 29.21 -9.19
C ASN A 168 12.42 29.47 -7.72
N LYS A 169 11.43 29.70 -6.86
CA LYS A 169 11.65 29.94 -5.42
C LYS A 169 11.76 28.67 -4.57
N ARG A 170 11.63 27.49 -5.17
CA ARG A 170 11.68 26.19 -4.48
C ARG A 170 10.64 26.07 -3.35
N PHE A 171 9.41 26.54 -3.58
CA PHE A 171 8.32 26.50 -2.60
C PHE A 171 7.34 25.34 -2.86
N GLN A 172 7.57 24.21 -2.17
CA GLN A 172 6.78 22.99 -2.33
C GLN A 172 5.26 23.21 -2.16
N TYR A 173 4.82 23.92 -1.10
CA TYR A 173 3.39 24.14 -0.84
C TYR A 173 2.71 24.98 -1.93
N LEU A 174 3.42 25.95 -2.50
CA LEU A 174 2.91 26.79 -3.57
C LEU A 174 2.84 26.02 -4.89
N THR A 175 3.77 25.10 -5.14
CA THR A 175 3.69 24.15 -6.25
C THR A 175 2.47 23.24 -6.10
N SER A 176 2.21 22.71 -4.90
CA SER A 176 0.99 21.93 -4.62
C SER A 176 -0.29 22.75 -4.86
N LEU A 177 -0.32 24.01 -4.43
CA LEU A 177 -1.44 24.91 -4.74
C LEU A 177 -1.62 25.08 -6.26
N SER A 178 -0.53 25.30 -6.99
CA SER A 178 -0.59 25.44 -8.45
C SER A 178 -1.17 24.20 -9.11
N PHE A 179 -0.82 23.00 -8.64
CA PHE A 179 -1.38 21.74 -9.13
C PHE A 179 -2.89 21.67 -8.90
N ILE A 180 -3.37 22.05 -7.72
CA ILE A 180 -4.81 22.16 -7.43
C ILE A 180 -5.49 23.09 -8.43
N LEU A 181 -4.90 24.24 -8.74
CA LEU A 181 -5.48 25.20 -9.69
C LEU A 181 -5.56 24.63 -11.11
N PHE A 182 -4.51 23.95 -11.59
CA PHE A 182 -4.55 23.27 -12.90
C PHE A 182 -5.64 22.20 -12.97
N GLU A 183 -5.81 21.43 -11.90
CA GLU A 183 -6.83 20.37 -11.81
C GLU A 183 -8.25 20.93 -11.72
N LEU A 184 -8.46 22.04 -10.98
CA LEU A 184 -9.74 22.75 -10.98
C LEU A 184 -10.06 23.35 -12.36
N ASN A 185 -9.07 23.92 -13.04
CA ASN A 185 -9.24 24.45 -14.40
C ASN A 185 -9.64 23.36 -15.39
N SER A 186 -9.07 22.16 -15.25
CA SER A 186 -9.41 21.03 -16.10
C SER A 186 -10.85 20.58 -15.87
N LEU A 187 -11.29 20.52 -14.61
CA LEU A 187 -12.68 20.24 -14.25
C LEU A 187 -13.65 21.31 -14.77
N PHE A 188 -13.34 22.59 -14.63
CA PHE A 188 -14.21 23.66 -15.16
C PHE A 188 -14.32 23.65 -16.68
N SER A 189 -13.31 23.17 -17.39
CA SER A 189 -13.37 23.05 -18.85
C SER A 189 -14.41 22.04 -19.34
N ASN A 190 -14.77 21.06 -18.50
CA ASN A 190 -15.58 19.88 -18.83
C ASN A 190 -15.11 19.11 -20.09
N SER A 191 -13.91 19.37 -20.58
CA SER A 191 -13.33 18.73 -21.75
C SER A 191 -12.57 17.50 -21.29
N ALA A 192 -12.95 16.34 -21.83
CA ALA A 192 -12.25 15.09 -21.58
C ALA A 192 -10.75 15.27 -21.83
N PHE A 193 -10.38 15.70 -23.03
CA PHE A 193 -8.97 15.87 -23.43
C PHE A 193 -8.16 16.72 -22.44
N LEU A 194 -8.68 17.87 -21.99
CA LEU A 194 -7.98 18.73 -21.05
C LEU A 194 -7.80 18.06 -19.69
N VAL A 195 -8.83 17.38 -19.17
CA VAL A 195 -8.73 16.64 -17.90
C VAL A 195 -7.67 15.54 -17.99
N LEU A 196 -7.67 14.74 -19.07
CA LEU A 196 -6.71 13.64 -19.20
C LEU A 196 -5.26 14.15 -19.32
N VAL A 197 -5.04 15.18 -20.15
CA VAL A 197 -3.70 15.75 -20.39
C VAL A 197 -3.16 16.42 -19.14
N THR A 198 -4.01 17.13 -18.38
CA THR A 198 -3.58 17.79 -17.13
C THR A 198 -3.22 16.76 -16.05
N ILE A 199 -4.06 15.75 -15.83
CA ILE A 199 -3.79 14.67 -14.86
C ILE A 199 -2.46 13.96 -15.17
N LEU A 200 -2.26 13.57 -16.43
CA LEU A 200 -1.02 12.89 -16.83
C LEU A 200 0.19 13.83 -16.77
N GLY A 201 0.06 15.05 -17.28
CA GLY A 201 1.11 16.05 -17.25
C GLY A 201 1.58 16.40 -15.84
N LEU A 202 0.65 16.62 -14.92
CA LEU A 202 0.95 16.90 -13.51
C LEU A 202 1.49 15.68 -12.77
N SER A 203 1.01 14.47 -13.08
CA SER A 203 1.59 13.26 -12.48
C SER A 203 3.06 13.08 -12.88
N LEU A 204 3.42 13.33 -14.15
CA LEU A 204 4.81 13.30 -14.59
C LEU A 204 5.62 14.46 -13.98
N LEU A 205 5.06 15.66 -13.95
CA LEU A 205 5.74 16.83 -13.43
C LEU A 205 5.99 16.71 -11.91
N SER A 206 5.06 16.16 -11.12
CA SER A 206 5.28 15.92 -9.68
C SER A 206 6.45 14.97 -9.46
N VAL A 207 6.57 13.91 -10.26
CA VAL A 207 7.71 12.99 -10.22
C VAL A 207 9.01 13.70 -10.55
N LEU A 208 9.05 14.48 -11.64
CA LEU A 208 10.25 15.22 -12.05
C LEU A 208 10.69 16.24 -10.99
N LEU A 209 9.75 17.03 -10.46
CA LEU A 209 10.03 18.05 -9.44
C LEU A 209 10.43 17.41 -8.10
N SER A 210 9.77 16.33 -7.70
CA SER A 210 10.09 15.63 -6.47
C SER A 210 11.48 15.00 -6.52
N ARG A 211 11.90 14.46 -7.67
CA ARG A 211 13.28 13.99 -7.88
C ARG A 211 14.28 15.15 -7.83
N ARG A 212 13.98 16.25 -8.54
CA ARG A 212 14.89 17.40 -8.61
C ARG A 212 15.08 18.12 -7.27
N PHE A 213 14.06 18.18 -6.43
CA PHE A 213 14.06 19.00 -5.21
C PHE A 213 13.83 18.23 -3.90
N ASN A 214 13.76 16.89 -3.94
CA ASN A 214 13.44 16.02 -2.80
C ASN A 214 12.09 16.34 -2.11
N TRP A 215 11.10 16.78 -2.89
CA TRP A 215 9.77 17.12 -2.38
C TRP A 215 8.86 15.89 -2.32
N ASP A 216 9.11 15.00 -1.36
CA ASP A 216 8.32 13.77 -1.19
C ASP A 216 6.85 14.03 -0.87
N GLY A 217 6.58 15.09 -0.10
CA GLY A 217 5.20 15.49 0.21
C GLY A 217 4.43 15.93 -1.05
N LEU A 218 5.09 16.53 -2.04
CA LEU A 218 4.44 16.96 -3.29
C LEU A 218 3.90 15.75 -4.06
N LEU A 219 4.66 14.65 -4.10
CA LEU A 219 4.21 13.42 -4.77
C LEU A 219 2.93 12.86 -4.14
N ASN A 220 2.86 12.81 -2.81
CA ASN A 220 1.67 12.30 -2.14
C ASN A 220 0.46 13.20 -2.33
N ILE A 221 0.66 14.52 -2.26
CA ILE A 221 -0.40 15.51 -2.48
C ILE A 221 -0.90 15.42 -3.94
N SER A 222 0.02 15.40 -4.92
CA SER A 222 -0.33 15.26 -6.34
C SER A 222 -1.05 13.95 -6.63
N LEU A 223 -0.64 12.85 -6.00
CA LEU A 223 -1.31 11.55 -6.17
C LEU A 223 -2.77 11.63 -5.74
N ILE A 224 -3.04 12.18 -4.56
CA ILE A 224 -4.39 12.28 -4.01
C ILE A 224 -5.26 13.20 -4.87
N ILE A 225 -4.73 14.37 -5.24
CA ILE A 225 -5.46 15.35 -6.04
C ILE A 225 -5.80 14.76 -7.42
N ASN A 226 -4.83 14.20 -8.14
CA ASN A 226 -5.07 13.71 -9.49
C ASN A 226 -6.12 12.57 -9.51
N TYR A 227 -6.07 11.65 -8.53
CA TYR A 227 -7.10 10.61 -8.43
C TYR A 227 -8.46 11.18 -8.05
N LEU A 228 -8.50 12.21 -7.21
CA LEU A 228 -9.75 12.89 -6.85
C LEU A 228 -10.35 13.63 -8.05
N THR A 229 -9.54 14.37 -8.83
CA THR A 229 -9.98 15.02 -10.08
C THR A 229 -10.56 13.98 -11.02
N GLN A 230 -9.87 12.86 -11.21
CA GLN A 230 -10.32 11.78 -12.07
C GLN A 230 -11.67 11.22 -11.60
N LEU A 231 -11.83 11.00 -10.28
CA LEU A 231 -13.09 10.54 -9.69
C LEU A 231 -14.22 11.53 -9.96
N ILE A 232 -14.01 12.82 -9.66
CA ILE A 232 -15.00 13.90 -9.84
C ILE A 232 -15.43 13.97 -11.31
N TRP A 233 -14.46 13.95 -12.22
CA TRP A 233 -14.74 13.98 -13.65
C TRP A 233 -15.51 12.73 -14.13
N PHE A 234 -15.18 11.56 -13.59
CA PHE A 234 -15.85 10.31 -13.90
C PHE A 234 -17.32 10.29 -13.48
N ILE A 235 -17.65 10.81 -12.29
CA ILE A 235 -19.03 10.91 -11.78
C ILE A 235 -19.82 12.08 -12.40
N ASN A 236 -19.49 12.42 -13.64
CA ASN A 236 -20.07 13.49 -14.43
C ASN A 236 -19.87 14.92 -13.89
N ASN A 237 -18.81 15.17 -13.13
CA ASN A 237 -18.39 16.50 -12.70
C ASN A 237 -19.51 17.31 -11.98
N PRO A 238 -19.94 16.87 -10.78
CA PRO A 238 -20.98 17.55 -10.02
C PRO A 238 -20.61 18.98 -9.59
N LEU A 239 -19.34 19.37 -9.67
CA LEU A 239 -18.90 20.74 -9.40
C LEU A 239 -19.52 21.78 -10.34
N LEU A 240 -19.91 21.38 -11.55
CA LEU A 240 -20.61 22.23 -12.52
C LEU A 240 -22.14 22.19 -12.39
N GLY A 241 -22.67 21.53 -11.36
CA GLY A 241 -24.12 21.35 -11.17
C GLY A 241 -24.71 20.17 -11.93
N ASN A 242 -23.86 19.33 -12.55
CA ASN A 242 -24.29 18.10 -13.22
C ASN A 242 -24.77 17.07 -12.19
N GLN A 243 -25.72 16.21 -12.60
CA GLN A 243 -26.15 15.08 -11.79
C GLN A 243 -25.04 14.04 -11.65
N ILE A 244 -24.94 13.42 -10.47
CA ILE A 244 -23.98 12.33 -10.20
C ILE A 244 -24.42 11.09 -10.98
N ILE A 245 -23.84 10.92 -12.15
CA ILE A 245 -24.10 9.82 -13.07
C ILE A 245 -22.75 9.24 -13.50
N ILE A 246 -22.66 7.92 -13.51
CA ILE A 246 -21.51 7.22 -14.07
C ILE A 246 -21.69 7.19 -15.59
N ASP A 247 -20.84 7.91 -16.31
CA ASP A 247 -20.88 7.97 -17.77
C ASP A 247 -20.04 6.84 -18.40
N PRO A 248 -20.67 5.85 -19.06
CA PRO A 248 -19.96 4.74 -19.70
C PRO A 248 -19.02 5.19 -20.84
N MET A 249 -19.28 6.35 -21.46
CA MET A 249 -18.43 6.88 -22.52
C MET A 249 -17.04 7.30 -22.02
N LYS A 250 -16.84 7.41 -20.70
CA LYS A 250 -15.57 7.75 -20.05
C LYS A 250 -14.70 6.53 -19.73
N SER A 251 -14.87 5.43 -20.46
CA SER A 251 -14.14 4.16 -20.26
C SER A 251 -12.61 4.29 -20.36
N TYR A 252 -12.09 5.28 -21.10
CA TYR A 252 -10.66 5.62 -21.17
C TYR A 252 -10.08 6.10 -19.82
N SER A 253 -10.91 6.47 -18.86
CA SER A 253 -10.49 6.74 -17.47
C SER A 253 -9.76 5.54 -16.85
N ALA A 254 -10.18 4.30 -17.15
CA ALA A 254 -9.51 3.12 -16.62
C ALA A 254 -8.04 3.04 -17.11
N ILE A 255 -7.80 3.37 -18.37
CA ILE A 255 -6.45 3.37 -18.97
C ILE A 255 -5.57 4.42 -18.30
N ILE A 256 -6.12 5.61 -18.01
CA ILE A 256 -5.37 6.69 -17.34
C ILE A 256 -5.03 6.33 -15.91
N THR A 257 -5.95 5.64 -15.21
CA THR A 257 -5.67 5.10 -13.88
C THR A 257 -4.43 4.19 -13.93
N LEU A 258 -4.33 3.30 -14.93
CA LEU A 258 -3.17 2.43 -15.10
C LEU A 258 -1.87 3.21 -15.35
N PHE A 259 -1.90 4.26 -16.18
CA PHE A 259 -0.76 5.14 -16.38
C PHE A 259 -0.35 5.86 -15.09
N MET A 260 -1.31 6.39 -14.33
CA MET A 260 -1.02 7.02 -13.04
C MET A 260 -0.37 6.04 -12.06
N VAL A 261 -0.86 4.80 -11.98
CA VAL A 261 -0.24 3.77 -11.14
C VAL A 261 1.21 3.55 -11.54
N ALA A 262 1.51 3.45 -12.85
CA ALA A 262 2.87 3.31 -13.35
C ALA A 262 3.74 4.52 -12.98
N ILE A 263 3.27 5.74 -13.24
CA ILE A 263 4.02 6.98 -13.01
C ILE A 263 4.37 7.11 -11.53
N TYR A 264 3.40 6.97 -10.62
CA TYR A 264 3.65 7.09 -9.18
C TYR A 264 4.38 5.87 -8.59
N GLY A 265 4.24 4.69 -9.19
CA GLY A 265 4.89 3.45 -8.76
C GLY A 265 6.37 3.40 -9.10
N PHE A 266 6.72 3.74 -10.35
CA PHE A 266 8.10 3.74 -10.86
C PHE A 266 8.82 5.08 -10.67
N GLY A 267 8.08 6.16 -10.40
CA GLY A 267 8.60 7.53 -10.47
C GLY A 267 9.82 7.83 -9.60
N ARG A 268 10.06 7.07 -8.53
CA ARG A 268 11.26 7.25 -7.69
C ARG A 268 12.29 6.18 -7.98
N VAL A 269 13.44 6.58 -8.50
CA VAL A 269 14.66 5.75 -8.56
C VAL A 269 15.53 6.12 -7.36
N LYS A 270 16.25 5.15 -6.80
CA LYS A 270 17.21 5.39 -5.73
C LYS A 270 18.34 6.27 -6.27
N GLU A 271 18.35 7.55 -5.94
CA GLU A 271 19.51 8.42 -6.13
C GLU A 271 20.45 8.23 -4.93
N PHE A 272 21.75 8.05 -5.21
CA PHE A 272 22.74 7.56 -4.26
C PHE A 272 23.03 8.51 -3.09
N GLU A 273 22.53 9.76 -3.13
CA GLU A 273 22.90 10.83 -2.20
C GLU A 273 21.89 11.10 -1.08
N TYR A 274 20.64 10.62 -1.18
CA TYR A 274 19.59 10.95 -0.21
C TYR A 274 18.96 9.71 0.43
N GLU A 275 18.90 9.69 1.76
CA GLU A 275 18.13 8.70 2.50
C GLU A 275 16.64 8.81 2.15
N ILE A 276 16.05 7.68 1.80
CA ILE A 276 14.63 7.61 1.45
C ILE A 276 13.83 7.81 2.73
N ASN A 277 12.93 8.80 2.73
CA ASN A 277 11.93 8.90 3.78
C ASN A 277 10.91 7.75 3.59
N GLU A 278 11.14 6.64 4.28
CA GLU A 278 10.33 5.43 4.19
C GLU A 278 8.84 5.70 4.47
N GLY A 279 8.53 6.62 5.38
CA GLY A 279 7.16 6.98 5.73
C GLY A 279 6.35 7.54 4.56
N PHE A 280 6.95 8.46 3.77
CA PHE A 280 6.29 8.99 2.57
C PHE A 280 6.16 7.92 1.49
N ALA A 281 7.17 7.05 1.31
CA ALA A 281 7.14 5.97 0.32
C ALA A 281 6.05 4.93 0.63
N ILE A 282 5.90 4.54 1.90
CA ILE A 282 4.84 3.63 2.37
C ILE A 282 3.47 4.28 2.11
N THR A 283 3.27 5.51 2.57
CA THR A 283 2.02 6.26 2.37
C THR A 283 1.64 6.34 0.89
N ARG A 284 2.61 6.67 0.02
CA ARG A 284 2.41 6.69 -1.44
C ARG A 284 1.99 5.33 -1.98
N SER A 285 2.66 4.26 -1.57
CA SER A 285 2.37 2.92 -2.05
C SER A 285 0.96 2.47 -1.66
N ILE A 286 0.54 2.76 -0.42
CA ILE A 286 -0.81 2.49 0.08
C ILE A 286 -1.83 3.26 -0.76
N PHE A 287 -1.72 4.59 -0.86
CA PHE A 287 -2.68 5.38 -1.61
C PHE A 287 -2.69 5.02 -3.10
N ASN A 288 -1.53 4.86 -3.74
CA ASN A 288 -1.46 4.47 -5.14
C ASN A 288 -2.15 3.14 -5.38
N SER A 289 -1.93 2.16 -4.51
CA SER A 289 -2.53 0.83 -4.64
C SER A 289 -4.04 0.82 -4.36
N LEU A 290 -4.46 1.45 -3.27
CA LEU A 290 -5.83 1.38 -2.77
C LEU A 290 -6.76 2.22 -3.63
N ILE A 291 -6.41 3.48 -3.90
CA ILE A 291 -7.25 4.39 -4.67
C ILE A 291 -7.42 3.90 -6.10
N SER A 292 -6.34 3.45 -6.76
CA SER A 292 -6.43 2.94 -8.13
C SER A 292 -7.23 1.65 -8.25
N SER A 293 -7.11 0.72 -7.28
CA SER A 293 -7.89 -0.51 -7.28
C SER A 293 -9.38 -0.23 -7.09
N ILE A 294 -9.72 0.69 -6.17
CA ILE A 294 -11.10 1.14 -5.94
C ILE A 294 -11.64 1.83 -7.19
N LEU A 295 -10.87 2.73 -7.79
CA LEU A 295 -11.25 3.43 -9.02
C LEU A 295 -11.51 2.42 -10.14
N ILE A 296 -10.57 1.54 -10.48
CA ILE A 296 -10.76 0.56 -11.56
C ILE A 296 -11.98 -0.31 -11.31
N PHE A 297 -12.20 -0.77 -10.08
CA PHE A 297 -13.40 -1.54 -9.74
C PHE A 297 -14.70 -0.78 -10.06
N PHE A 298 -14.85 0.45 -9.55
CA PHE A 298 -16.04 1.27 -9.80
C PHE A 298 -16.17 1.75 -11.25
N LEU A 299 -15.05 2.10 -11.89
CA LEU A 299 -14.99 2.56 -13.28
C LEU A 299 -15.49 1.47 -14.24
N VAL A 300 -15.09 0.22 -13.98
CA VAL A 300 -15.19 -0.84 -14.97
C VAL A 300 -16.35 -1.81 -14.72
N GLN A 301 -16.81 -1.96 -13.48
CA GLN A 301 -17.91 -2.88 -13.15
C GLN A 301 -19.20 -2.59 -13.96
N LYS A 302 -19.43 -1.33 -14.35
CA LYS A 302 -20.60 -0.92 -15.14
C LYS A 302 -20.45 -1.06 -16.65
N LEU A 303 -19.24 -1.34 -17.15
CA LEU A 303 -18.96 -1.41 -18.59
C LEU A 303 -19.18 -2.83 -19.15
N SER A 304 -18.36 -3.77 -18.71
CA SER A 304 -18.51 -5.20 -19.04
C SER A 304 -17.63 -6.07 -18.14
N VAL A 305 -18.05 -7.32 -17.94
CA VAL A 305 -17.28 -8.31 -17.19
C VAL A 305 -15.91 -8.56 -17.83
N ASN A 306 -15.84 -8.65 -19.16
CA ASN A 306 -14.59 -8.86 -19.90
C ASN A 306 -13.61 -7.71 -19.69
N PHE A 307 -14.09 -6.46 -19.74
CA PHE A 307 -13.23 -5.31 -19.55
C PHE A 307 -12.73 -5.22 -18.10
N LEU A 308 -13.56 -5.57 -17.10
CA LEU A 308 -13.15 -5.64 -15.69
C LEU A 308 -12.06 -6.68 -15.48
N PHE A 309 -12.21 -7.85 -16.10
CA PHE A 309 -11.22 -8.92 -16.03
C PHE A 309 -9.87 -8.49 -16.61
N ILE A 310 -9.86 -7.95 -17.84
CA ILE A 310 -8.64 -7.56 -18.54
C ILE A 310 -7.93 -6.43 -17.78
N THR A 311 -8.66 -5.39 -17.38
CA THR A 311 -8.08 -4.25 -16.64
C THR A 311 -7.53 -4.67 -15.28
N SER A 312 -8.21 -5.59 -14.58
CA SER A 312 -7.74 -6.14 -13.31
C SER A 312 -6.47 -6.99 -13.45
N ILE A 313 -6.35 -7.77 -14.54
CA ILE A 313 -5.11 -8.50 -14.85
C ILE A 313 -3.96 -7.54 -15.16
N ILE A 314 -4.20 -6.52 -15.99
CA ILE A 314 -3.17 -5.52 -16.31
C ILE A 314 -2.72 -4.80 -15.04
N LEU A 315 -3.66 -4.40 -14.18
CA LEU A 315 -3.37 -3.79 -12.89
C LEU A 315 -2.55 -4.71 -11.99
N ALA A 316 -2.91 -6.00 -11.92
CA ALA A 316 -2.19 -7.00 -11.15
C ALA A 316 -0.73 -7.15 -11.62
N LEU A 317 -0.53 -7.30 -12.93
CA LEU A 317 0.80 -7.40 -13.53
C LEU A 317 1.62 -6.13 -13.29
N LEU A 318 1.00 -4.97 -13.39
CA LEU A 318 1.63 -3.67 -13.19
C LEU A 318 2.06 -3.50 -11.72
N PHE A 319 1.22 -3.87 -10.75
CA PHE A 319 1.60 -3.87 -9.34
C PHE A 319 2.70 -4.87 -9.01
N ILE A 320 2.66 -6.10 -9.53
CA ILE A 320 3.74 -7.08 -9.32
C ILE A 320 5.05 -6.58 -9.94
N SER A 321 4.98 -5.91 -11.10
CA SER A 321 6.15 -5.29 -11.75
C SER A 321 6.72 -4.14 -10.93
N ILE A 322 5.88 -3.30 -10.34
CA ILE A 322 6.31 -2.25 -9.41
C ILE A 322 6.92 -2.87 -8.15
N ALA A 323 6.31 -3.93 -7.60
CA ALA A 323 6.83 -4.64 -6.43
C ALA A 323 8.24 -5.21 -6.70
N ALA A 324 8.44 -5.79 -7.89
CA ALA A 324 9.73 -6.27 -8.38
C ALA A 324 10.75 -5.15 -8.53
N TYR A 325 10.36 -4.03 -9.12
CA TYR A 325 11.20 -2.84 -9.24
C TYR A 325 11.67 -2.33 -7.87
N HIS A 326 10.75 -2.20 -6.90
CA HIS A 326 11.08 -1.77 -5.53
C HIS A 326 11.95 -2.79 -4.79
N TYR A 327 11.79 -4.08 -5.08
CA TYR A 327 12.61 -5.13 -4.48
C TYR A 327 14.05 -5.12 -5.01
N ILE A 328 14.22 -5.07 -6.33
CA ILE A 328 15.52 -5.22 -7.00
C ILE A 328 16.34 -3.95 -6.86
N LEU A 329 15.74 -2.78 -7.13
CA LEU A 329 16.48 -1.53 -7.25
C LEU A 329 16.50 -0.72 -5.95
N ILE A 330 15.35 -0.63 -5.26
CA ILE A 330 15.22 0.20 -4.05
C ILE A 330 15.53 -0.60 -2.78
N LYS A 331 15.35 -1.93 -2.82
CA LYS A 331 15.51 -2.86 -1.69
C LYS A 331 14.52 -2.62 -0.54
N SER A 332 13.38 -1.99 -0.81
CA SER A 332 12.34 -1.74 0.21
C SER A 332 11.42 -2.95 0.37
N LYS A 333 11.49 -3.62 1.52
CA LYS A 333 10.67 -4.81 1.80
C LYS A 333 9.18 -4.50 1.98
N ILE A 334 8.87 -3.38 2.64
CA ILE A 334 7.48 -3.00 2.97
C ILE A 334 6.73 -2.55 1.71
N VAL A 335 7.35 -1.71 0.87
CA VAL A 335 6.72 -1.24 -0.37
C VAL A 335 6.52 -2.40 -1.35
N THR A 336 7.50 -3.31 -1.47
CA THR A 336 7.34 -4.56 -2.24
C THR A 336 6.17 -5.38 -1.73
N PHE A 337 6.02 -5.54 -0.40
CA PHE A 337 4.87 -6.24 0.19
C PHE A 337 3.54 -5.59 -0.21
N ILE A 338 3.40 -4.26 -0.04
CA ILE A 338 2.17 -3.52 -0.33
C ILE A 338 1.76 -3.70 -1.80
N TYR A 339 2.66 -3.42 -2.74
CA TYR A 339 2.34 -3.57 -4.16
C TYR A 339 2.08 -5.02 -4.55
N SER A 340 2.82 -5.99 -4.01
CA SER A 340 2.54 -7.40 -4.31
C SER A 340 1.14 -7.82 -3.86
N MET A 341 0.71 -7.40 -2.67
CA MET A 341 -0.62 -7.69 -2.15
C MET A 341 -1.72 -7.02 -2.96
N ALA A 342 -1.52 -5.75 -3.31
CA ALA A 342 -2.44 -5.05 -4.21
C ALA A 342 -2.56 -5.77 -5.56
N GLY A 343 -1.44 -6.27 -6.10
CA GLY A 343 -1.43 -7.07 -7.32
C GLY A 343 -2.26 -8.35 -7.21
N TYR A 344 -2.12 -9.09 -6.11
CA TYR A 344 -2.92 -10.30 -5.89
C TYR A 344 -4.40 -9.99 -5.66
N ILE A 345 -4.72 -8.92 -4.94
CA ILE A 345 -6.11 -8.48 -4.76
C ILE A 345 -6.73 -8.11 -6.12
N ALA A 346 -6.02 -7.36 -6.95
CA ALA A 346 -6.48 -7.03 -8.31
C ALA A 346 -6.71 -8.29 -9.15
N LEU A 347 -5.78 -9.26 -9.11
CA LEU A 347 -5.95 -10.53 -9.80
C LEU A 347 -7.17 -11.31 -9.29
N SER A 348 -7.39 -11.33 -7.98
CA SER A 348 -8.54 -12.00 -7.37
C SER A 348 -9.87 -11.33 -7.77
N ILE A 349 -9.92 -9.99 -7.82
CA ILE A 349 -11.09 -9.24 -8.32
C ILE A 349 -11.39 -9.65 -9.76
N GLY A 350 -10.36 -9.72 -10.61
CA GLY A 350 -10.48 -10.22 -11.98
C GLY A 350 -11.10 -11.62 -12.02
N ILE A 351 -10.49 -12.59 -11.32
CA ILE A 351 -10.96 -13.99 -11.29
C ILE A 351 -12.42 -14.09 -10.81
N ILE A 352 -12.77 -13.42 -9.71
CA ILE A 352 -14.13 -13.46 -9.14
C ILE A 352 -15.14 -12.86 -10.10
N SER A 353 -14.77 -11.78 -10.80
CA SER A 353 -15.69 -11.11 -11.71
C SER A 353 -15.98 -11.90 -12.98
N PHE A 354 -15.02 -12.69 -13.48
CA PHE A 354 -15.11 -13.36 -14.78
C PHE A 354 -15.55 -14.81 -14.71
N PHE A 355 -15.15 -15.56 -13.67
CA PHE A 355 -15.42 -16.98 -13.56
C PHE A 355 -16.57 -17.26 -12.60
N ASP A 356 -17.49 -18.12 -13.01
CA ASP A 356 -18.58 -18.58 -12.17
C ASP A 356 -18.10 -19.51 -11.06
N THR A 357 -18.88 -19.59 -9.99
CA THR A 357 -18.68 -20.59 -8.94
C THR A 357 -18.97 -22.00 -9.48
N PRO A 358 -18.13 -23.02 -9.21
CA PRO A 358 -17.01 -23.05 -8.28
C PRO A 358 -15.62 -22.78 -8.91
N HIS A 359 -15.56 -22.48 -10.22
CA HIS A 359 -14.29 -22.34 -10.95
C HIS A 359 -13.45 -21.17 -10.43
N ASN A 360 -14.08 -20.07 -10.03
CA ASN A 360 -13.37 -18.95 -9.38
C ASN A 360 -12.60 -19.38 -8.13
N PHE A 361 -13.20 -20.17 -7.23
CA PHE A 361 -12.54 -20.66 -6.02
C PHE A 361 -11.35 -21.58 -6.34
N VAL A 362 -11.46 -22.40 -7.39
CA VAL A 362 -10.33 -23.22 -7.85
C VAL A 362 -9.17 -22.33 -8.32
N LEU A 363 -9.45 -21.30 -9.12
CA LEU A 363 -8.43 -20.39 -9.61
C LEU A 363 -7.80 -19.54 -8.49
N LEU A 364 -8.62 -19.03 -7.55
CA LEU A 364 -8.16 -18.32 -6.36
C LEU A 364 -7.30 -19.21 -5.45
N CYS A 365 -7.65 -20.49 -5.35
CA CYS A 365 -6.86 -21.48 -4.64
C CYS A 365 -5.48 -21.63 -5.30
N TRP A 366 -5.43 -21.85 -6.62
CA TRP A 366 -4.19 -21.97 -7.37
C TRP A 366 -3.34 -20.69 -7.39
N GLN A 367 -3.98 -19.51 -7.32
CA GLN A 367 -3.30 -18.23 -7.13
C GLN A 367 -2.43 -18.24 -5.86
N SER A 368 -2.82 -18.96 -4.80
CA SER A 368 -2.02 -19.07 -3.57
C SER A 368 -0.62 -19.65 -3.83
N VAL A 369 -0.47 -20.59 -4.76
CA VAL A 369 0.84 -21.16 -5.16
C VAL A 369 1.73 -20.09 -5.78
N LEU A 370 1.15 -19.25 -6.65
CA LEU A 370 1.83 -18.12 -7.27
C LEU A 370 2.32 -17.15 -6.18
N VAL A 371 1.45 -16.80 -5.23
CA VAL A 371 1.77 -15.90 -4.11
C VAL A 371 2.91 -16.44 -3.24
N VAL A 372 2.91 -17.73 -2.91
CA VAL A 372 4.02 -18.35 -2.16
C VAL A 372 5.32 -18.28 -2.96
N SER A 373 5.26 -18.55 -4.27
CA SER A 373 6.44 -18.58 -5.14
C SER A 373 7.10 -17.20 -5.25
N THR A 374 6.29 -16.15 -5.44
CA THR A 374 6.77 -14.76 -5.48
C THR A 374 7.21 -14.26 -4.11
N ALA A 375 6.56 -14.67 -3.01
CA ALA A 375 6.99 -14.36 -1.65
C ALA A 375 8.40 -14.86 -1.36
N LEU A 376 8.73 -16.07 -1.85
CA LEU A 376 10.06 -16.64 -1.76
C LEU A 376 11.09 -15.88 -2.59
N TRP A 377 10.70 -15.43 -3.78
CA TRP A 377 11.55 -14.58 -4.61
C TRP A 377 11.87 -13.26 -3.92
N PHE A 378 10.86 -12.58 -3.37
CA PHE A 378 11.01 -11.35 -2.59
C PHE A 378 11.61 -11.55 -1.20
N ARG A 379 11.80 -12.79 -0.75
CA ARG A 379 12.23 -13.14 0.62
C ARG A 379 11.38 -12.44 1.68
N SER A 380 10.07 -12.31 1.43
CA SER A 380 9.15 -11.56 2.30
C SER A 380 8.26 -12.49 3.11
N LYS A 381 8.45 -12.46 4.43
CA LYS A 381 7.66 -13.25 5.40
C LYS A 381 6.22 -12.78 5.48
N PHE A 382 6.01 -11.46 5.36
CA PHE A 382 4.68 -10.85 5.41
C PHE A 382 3.77 -11.38 4.30
N ILE A 383 4.31 -11.55 3.08
CA ILE A 383 3.54 -12.09 1.95
C ILE A 383 3.08 -13.52 2.24
N VAL A 384 3.97 -14.37 2.75
CA VAL A 384 3.63 -15.78 3.05
C VAL A 384 2.56 -15.88 4.14
N VAL A 385 2.68 -15.10 5.22
CA VAL A 385 1.73 -15.12 6.33
C VAL A 385 0.35 -14.67 5.87
N ALA A 386 0.26 -13.53 5.20
CA ALA A 386 -1.00 -13.02 4.67
C ALA A 386 -1.63 -13.99 3.66
N ASN A 387 -0.82 -14.65 2.82
CA ASN A 387 -1.32 -15.67 1.90
C ASN A 387 -1.97 -16.87 2.60
N ILE A 388 -1.46 -17.32 3.75
CA ILE A 388 -2.13 -18.37 4.53
C ILE A 388 -3.51 -17.90 4.98
N PHE A 389 -3.61 -16.70 5.55
CA PHE A 389 -4.90 -16.16 6.00
C PHE A 389 -5.89 -16.03 4.84
N ILE A 390 -5.44 -15.49 3.70
CA ILE A 390 -6.26 -15.35 2.49
C ILE A 390 -6.68 -16.73 1.96
N PHE A 391 -5.76 -17.70 1.90
CA PHE A 391 -6.05 -19.06 1.46
C PHE A 391 -7.12 -19.74 2.33
N VAL A 392 -7.02 -19.59 3.66
CA VAL A 392 -8.02 -20.10 4.60
C VAL A 392 -9.36 -19.40 4.43
N LEU A 393 -9.38 -18.09 4.22
CA LEU A 393 -10.61 -17.34 3.95
C LEU A 393 -11.29 -17.79 2.65
N ILE A 394 -10.54 -17.98 1.56
CA ILE A 394 -11.07 -18.47 0.27
C ILE A 394 -11.69 -19.86 0.45
N LEU A 395 -11.05 -20.71 1.25
CA LEU A 395 -11.50 -22.06 1.54
C LEU A 395 -12.80 -22.06 2.36
N PHE A 396 -12.91 -21.22 3.39
CA PHE A 396 -14.16 -21.03 4.12
C PHE A 396 -15.26 -20.45 3.22
N ALA A 397 -14.93 -19.45 2.41
CA ALA A 397 -15.88 -18.86 1.47
C ALA A 397 -16.43 -19.91 0.49
N ASN A 398 -15.58 -20.78 -0.06
CA ASN A 398 -16.00 -21.88 -0.93
C ASN A 398 -17.03 -22.81 -0.25
N PHE A 399 -16.84 -23.13 1.03
CA PHE A 399 -17.78 -23.97 1.78
C PHE A 399 -19.08 -23.23 2.13
N LEU A 400 -19.02 -21.93 2.40
CA LEU A 400 -20.21 -21.11 2.71
C LEU A 400 -21.06 -20.78 1.47
N SER A 401 -20.47 -20.73 0.28
CA SER A 401 -21.17 -20.41 -0.97
C SER A 401 -22.11 -21.52 -1.49
N GLY A 402 -22.50 -22.49 -0.66
CA GLY A 402 -23.53 -23.49 -0.98
C GLY A 402 -23.09 -24.61 -1.93
N ASN A 403 -21.89 -24.55 -2.50
CA ASN A 403 -21.36 -25.60 -3.37
C ASN A 403 -20.99 -26.89 -2.61
N GLY A 404 -20.94 -26.85 -1.27
CA GLY A 404 -20.59 -28.01 -0.46
C GLY A 404 -19.21 -28.60 -0.78
N PHE A 405 -19.01 -29.85 -0.38
CA PHE A 405 -17.77 -30.59 -0.62
C PHE A 405 -17.80 -31.26 -2.00
N ASN A 406 -17.50 -30.48 -3.05
CA ASN A 406 -17.40 -30.99 -4.42
C ASN A 406 -15.99 -31.47 -4.78
N ALA A 407 -15.86 -32.23 -5.88
CA ALA A 407 -14.58 -32.69 -6.43
C ALA A 407 -13.56 -31.56 -6.66
N SER A 408 -14.03 -30.36 -7.02
CA SER A 408 -13.20 -29.16 -7.14
C SER A 408 -12.52 -28.77 -5.83
N SER A 409 -13.07 -29.13 -4.67
CA SER A 409 -12.51 -28.81 -3.35
C SER A 409 -11.24 -29.60 -3.03
N LEU A 410 -10.96 -30.69 -3.75
CA LEU A 410 -9.67 -31.41 -3.65
C LEU A 410 -8.48 -30.53 -4.06
N ASN A 411 -8.72 -29.51 -4.92
CA ASN A 411 -7.68 -28.55 -5.29
C ASN A 411 -7.09 -27.84 -4.07
N PHE A 412 -7.88 -27.55 -3.03
CA PHE A 412 -7.35 -26.93 -1.81
C PHE A 412 -6.33 -27.79 -1.10
N GLY A 413 -6.57 -29.09 -0.96
CA GLY A 413 -5.59 -30.00 -0.37
C GLY A 413 -4.36 -30.16 -1.24
N ILE A 414 -4.52 -30.27 -2.57
CA ILE A 414 -3.39 -30.35 -3.51
C ILE A 414 -2.52 -29.09 -3.45
N VAL A 415 -3.12 -27.90 -3.54
CA VAL A 415 -2.43 -26.61 -3.46
C VAL A 415 -1.73 -26.45 -2.11
N ALA A 416 -2.34 -26.90 -1.02
CA ALA A 416 -1.70 -26.86 0.29
C ALA A 416 -0.45 -27.76 0.37
N LEU A 417 -0.49 -28.97 -0.20
CA LEU A 417 0.69 -29.84 -0.28
C LEU A 417 1.81 -29.22 -1.13
N ILE A 418 1.46 -28.65 -2.28
CA ILE A 418 2.40 -27.96 -3.19
C ILE A 418 3.02 -26.75 -2.47
N SER A 419 2.22 -25.92 -1.82
CA SER A 419 2.67 -24.73 -1.08
C SER A 419 3.60 -25.11 0.06
N ALA A 420 3.27 -26.15 0.84
CA ALA A 420 4.13 -26.69 1.88
C ALA A 420 5.48 -27.17 1.32
N ARG A 421 5.47 -27.78 0.12
CA ARG A 421 6.68 -28.26 -0.55
C ARG A 421 7.57 -27.11 -1.02
N ILE A 422 6.98 -26.11 -1.68
CA ILE A 422 7.68 -24.92 -2.18
C ILE A 422 8.38 -24.20 -1.02
N ILE A 423 7.70 -24.02 0.11
CA ILE A 423 8.27 -23.41 1.32
C ILE A 423 9.41 -24.25 1.89
N ASN A 424 9.29 -25.58 1.85
CA ASN A 424 10.34 -26.48 2.34
C ASN A 424 11.63 -26.40 1.49
N TRP A 425 11.51 -26.23 0.18
CA TRP A 425 12.67 -26.15 -0.71
C TRP A 425 13.52 -24.91 -0.42
N GLN A 426 12.90 -23.78 -0.11
CA GLN A 426 13.59 -22.50 0.11
C GLN A 426 13.67 -22.11 1.59
N LYS A 427 13.74 -23.11 2.50
CA LYS A 427 13.76 -22.91 3.96
C LYS A 427 14.83 -21.91 4.43
N THR A 428 16.00 -21.92 3.78
CA THR A 428 17.13 -21.04 4.12
C THR A 428 16.93 -19.58 3.70
N ARG A 429 16.14 -19.32 2.65
CA ARG A 429 15.94 -17.95 2.13
C ARG A 429 15.05 -17.08 3.01
N LEU A 430 14.16 -17.69 3.79
CA LEU A 430 13.16 -16.96 4.57
C LEU A 430 13.59 -16.64 6.01
N GLY A 431 14.71 -17.15 6.55
CA GLY A 431 15.29 -16.66 7.81
C GLY A 431 14.37 -16.57 9.05
N LEU A 432 13.29 -17.36 9.17
CA LEU A 432 12.47 -17.57 10.38
C LEU A 432 11.76 -18.94 10.30
N GLU A 433 10.99 -19.28 11.35
CA GLU A 433 10.10 -20.44 11.60
C GLU A 433 9.12 -20.82 10.46
N THR A 434 9.58 -20.90 9.23
CA THR A 434 8.91 -21.50 8.06
C THR A 434 8.35 -22.87 8.35
N GLN A 435 8.86 -23.53 9.38
CA GLN A 435 8.35 -24.77 9.92
C GLN A 435 6.88 -24.65 10.37
N ASN A 436 6.46 -23.56 11.01
CA ASN A 436 5.09 -23.39 11.51
C ASN A 436 4.12 -23.14 10.35
N ILE A 437 4.45 -22.20 9.48
CA ILE A 437 3.73 -21.88 8.23
C ILE A 437 3.55 -23.15 7.36
N ARG A 438 4.63 -23.91 7.16
CA ARG A 438 4.57 -25.17 6.41
C ARG A 438 3.64 -26.18 7.08
N ASN A 439 3.67 -26.27 8.41
CA ASN A 439 2.81 -27.20 9.13
C ASN A 439 1.35 -26.81 9.00
N SER A 440 1.01 -25.51 9.00
CA SER A 440 -0.35 -25.05 8.75
C SER A 440 -0.88 -25.58 7.42
N TYR A 441 -0.13 -25.45 6.33
CA TYR A 441 -0.53 -26.02 5.04
C TYR A 441 -0.68 -27.56 5.07
N LEU A 442 0.24 -28.27 5.73
CA LEU A 442 0.14 -29.73 5.86
C LEU A 442 -1.08 -30.15 6.68
N ILE A 443 -1.38 -29.46 7.78
CA ILE A 443 -2.57 -29.71 8.62
C ILE A 443 -3.84 -29.49 7.78
N ILE A 444 -3.90 -28.38 7.04
CA ILE A 444 -5.03 -28.09 6.15
C ILE A 444 -5.23 -29.21 5.13
N ALA A 445 -4.16 -29.66 4.46
CA ALA A 445 -4.25 -30.78 3.50
C ALA A 445 -4.67 -32.10 4.16
N THR A 446 -4.18 -32.36 5.38
CA THR A 446 -4.50 -33.57 6.15
C THR A 446 -5.97 -33.65 6.52
N ILE A 447 -6.59 -32.51 6.82
CA ILE A 447 -7.99 -32.41 7.22
C ILE A 447 -8.91 -32.39 5.99
N ILE A 448 -8.59 -31.57 4.99
CA ILE A 448 -9.50 -31.31 3.88
C ILE A 448 -9.62 -32.48 2.91
N ASN A 449 -8.52 -33.13 2.55
CA ASN A 449 -8.58 -34.23 1.58
C ASN A 449 -9.48 -35.37 2.06
N PRO A 450 -9.38 -35.88 3.30
CA PRO A 450 -10.32 -36.89 3.82
C PRO A 450 -11.77 -36.41 3.86
N ILE A 451 -12.02 -35.18 4.36
CA ILE A 451 -13.39 -34.64 4.47
C ILE A 451 -14.03 -34.51 3.09
N VAL A 452 -13.29 -34.02 2.11
CA VAL A 452 -13.79 -33.86 0.74
C VAL A 452 -14.08 -35.23 0.12
N LEU A 453 -13.18 -36.22 0.27
CA LEU A 453 -13.42 -37.59 -0.22
C LEU A 453 -14.64 -38.25 0.42
N TYR A 454 -14.91 -37.98 1.69
CA TYR A 454 -16.08 -38.49 2.41
C TYR A 454 -17.40 -38.04 1.79
N HIS A 455 -17.47 -36.80 1.32
CA HIS A 455 -18.71 -36.22 0.78
C HIS A 455 -18.92 -36.47 -0.71
N ILE A 456 -17.84 -36.67 -1.49
CA ILE A 456 -17.95 -36.90 -2.94
C ILE A 456 -18.22 -38.38 -3.25
N LEU A 457 -17.63 -39.29 -2.48
CA LEU A 457 -17.70 -40.71 -2.77
C LEU A 457 -18.90 -41.37 -2.10
N PRO A 458 -19.54 -42.36 -2.75
CA PRO A 458 -20.48 -43.25 -2.07
C PRO A 458 -19.83 -43.88 -0.83
N GLY A 459 -20.58 -44.03 0.26
CA GLY A 459 -20.04 -44.48 1.56
C GLY A 459 -19.18 -45.75 1.48
N GLN A 460 -19.56 -46.69 0.61
CA GLN A 460 -18.82 -47.94 0.37
C GLN A 460 -17.37 -47.74 -0.14
N PHE A 461 -17.06 -46.60 -0.78
CA PHE A 461 -15.74 -46.31 -1.34
C PHE A 461 -14.90 -45.36 -0.50
N VAL A 462 -15.47 -44.72 0.54
CA VAL A 462 -14.78 -43.72 1.35
C VAL A 462 -13.57 -44.31 2.06
N GLY A 463 -13.73 -45.48 2.70
CA GLY A 463 -12.63 -46.17 3.38
C GLY A 463 -11.48 -46.53 2.42
N LEU A 464 -11.83 -47.02 1.22
CA LEU A 464 -10.85 -47.36 0.18
C LEU A 464 -10.10 -46.12 -0.33
N ALA A 465 -10.80 -45.01 -0.53
CA ALA A 465 -10.19 -43.75 -0.94
C ALA A 465 -9.25 -43.16 0.12
N TRP A 466 -9.61 -43.27 1.40
CA TRP A 466 -8.73 -42.87 2.50
C TRP A 466 -7.49 -43.77 2.62
N ILE A 467 -7.61 -45.08 2.37
CA ILE A 467 -6.45 -45.98 2.25
C ILE A 467 -5.54 -45.54 1.09
N GLY A 468 -6.12 -45.25 -0.08
CA GLY A 468 -5.38 -44.74 -1.24
C GLY A 468 -4.66 -43.42 -0.93
N LEU A 469 -5.33 -42.50 -0.23
CA LEU A 469 -4.75 -41.23 0.20
C LEU A 469 -3.62 -41.44 1.23
N ALA A 470 -3.78 -42.37 2.18
CA ALA A 470 -2.75 -42.73 3.14
C ALA A 470 -1.51 -43.31 2.44
N PHE A 471 -1.71 -44.16 1.43
CA PHE A 471 -0.62 -44.68 0.60
C PHE A 471 0.09 -43.56 -0.16
N LEU A 472 -0.65 -42.62 -0.76
CA LEU A 472 -0.09 -41.43 -1.43
C LEU A 472 0.79 -40.61 -0.47
N TYR A 473 0.29 -40.30 0.73
CA TYR A 473 1.07 -39.60 1.76
C TYR A 473 2.30 -40.38 2.21
N TYR A 474 2.22 -41.71 2.28
CA TYR A 474 3.36 -42.56 2.61
C TYR A 474 4.45 -42.47 1.53
N VAL A 475 4.07 -42.63 0.27
CA VAL A 475 4.97 -42.53 -0.89
C VAL A 475 5.64 -41.16 -0.91
N LEU A 476 4.88 -40.07 -0.72
CA LEU A 476 5.43 -38.72 -0.59
C LEU A 476 6.41 -38.62 0.59
N GLY A 477 6.09 -39.20 1.75
CA GLY A 477 6.97 -39.19 2.92
C GLY A 477 8.29 -39.94 2.72
N LYS A 478 8.29 -40.96 1.84
CA LYS A 478 9.48 -41.70 1.43
C LYS A 478 10.31 -40.91 0.41
N ILE A 479 9.70 -40.47 -0.69
CA ILE A 479 10.37 -39.70 -1.76
C ILE A 479 10.98 -38.41 -1.20
N LEU A 480 10.25 -37.73 -0.32
CA LEU A 480 10.67 -36.44 0.23
C LEU A 480 11.52 -36.56 1.50
N VAL A 481 11.77 -37.78 1.99
CA VAL A 481 12.50 -38.09 3.23
C VAL A 481 12.01 -37.22 4.41
N ASN A 482 10.69 -37.18 4.62
CA ASN A 482 10.07 -36.28 5.61
C ASN A 482 9.08 -37.01 6.53
N LYS A 483 9.38 -36.99 7.83
CA LYS A 483 8.57 -37.64 8.87
C LYS A 483 7.12 -37.12 8.93
N LYS A 484 6.86 -35.86 8.55
CA LYS A 484 5.51 -35.28 8.66
C LYS A 484 4.51 -35.88 7.68
N TYR A 485 4.92 -36.17 6.45
CA TYR A 485 4.05 -36.87 5.48
C TYR A 485 3.78 -38.32 5.90
N ARG A 486 4.73 -38.97 6.59
CA ARG A 486 4.50 -40.29 7.20
C ARG A 486 3.45 -40.22 8.31
N LEU A 487 3.49 -39.18 9.15
CA LEU A 487 2.46 -38.93 10.17
C LEU A 487 1.08 -38.67 9.55
N MET A 488 1.02 -37.92 8.44
CA MET A 488 -0.23 -37.73 7.68
C MET A 488 -0.78 -39.06 7.19
N SER A 489 0.08 -39.92 6.63
CA SER A 489 -0.29 -41.27 6.21
C SER A 489 -0.86 -42.10 7.36
N THR A 490 -0.18 -42.16 8.51
CA THR A 490 -0.68 -42.92 9.67
C THR A 490 -2.02 -42.37 10.18
N PHE A 491 -2.18 -41.05 10.21
CA PHE A 491 -3.43 -40.44 10.65
C PHE A 491 -4.59 -40.75 9.71
N THR A 492 -4.40 -40.58 8.39
CA THR A 492 -5.42 -40.90 7.38
C THR A 492 -5.75 -42.40 7.38
N LEU A 493 -4.76 -43.26 7.64
CA LEU A 493 -4.98 -44.69 7.77
C LEU A 493 -5.82 -45.03 9.01
N ILE A 494 -5.53 -44.42 10.17
CA ILE A 494 -6.36 -44.58 11.38
C ILE A 494 -7.80 -44.15 11.11
N LEU A 495 -8.00 -43.01 10.43
CA LEU A 495 -9.34 -42.57 10.02
C LEU A 495 -10.03 -43.63 9.12
N ALA A 496 -9.30 -44.19 8.15
CA ALA A 496 -9.82 -45.25 7.28
C ALA A 496 -10.24 -46.49 8.07
N LEU A 497 -9.44 -46.91 9.05
CA LEU A 497 -9.78 -48.04 9.93
C LEU A 497 -11.05 -47.78 10.72
N ILE A 498 -11.14 -46.62 11.38
CA ILE A 498 -12.31 -46.25 12.18
C ILE A 498 -13.55 -46.22 11.30
N TYR A 499 -13.47 -45.59 10.13
CA TYR A 499 -14.59 -45.52 9.20
C TYR A 499 -15.00 -46.89 8.67
N SER A 500 -14.05 -47.70 8.21
CA SER A 500 -14.32 -49.05 7.71
C SER A 500 -14.85 -49.99 8.80
N LEU A 501 -14.47 -49.83 10.07
CA LEU A 501 -15.06 -50.56 11.19
C LEU A 501 -16.52 -50.14 11.41
N ILE A 502 -16.79 -48.84 11.50
CA ILE A 502 -18.16 -48.33 11.72
C ILE A 502 -19.07 -48.69 10.54
N TYR A 503 -18.63 -48.45 9.31
CA TYR A 503 -19.40 -48.75 8.10
C TYR A 503 -19.53 -50.26 7.88
N GLY A 504 -18.45 -51.03 8.10
CA GLY A 504 -18.45 -52.48 7.97
C GLY A 504 -19.38 -53.18 8.97
N LEU A 505 -19.58 -52.62 10.16
CA LEU A 505 -20.56 -53.13 11.13
C LEU A 505 -22.01 -52.78 10.75
N THR A 506 -22.23 -51.61 10.14
CA THR A 506 -23.57 -51.06 9.86
C THR A 506 -24.11 -51.32 8.45
N ALA A 507 -23.26 -51.69 7.48
CA ALA A 507 -23.69 -51.94 6.10
C ALA A 507 -24.70 -53.11 6.01
N GLY A 508 -25.72 -53.00 5.15
CA GLY A 508 -26.72 -54.06 4.94
C GLY A 508 -26.22 -55.23 4.08
N GLU A 509 -25.26 -54.98 3.18
CA GLU A 509 -24.82 -55.97 2.20
C GLU A 509 -23.54 -56.72 2.65
N PRO A 510 -23.57 -58.07 2.71
CA PRO A 510 -22.46 -58.88 3.24
C PRO A 510 -21.20 -58.84 2.37
N LEU A 511 -21.34 -58.67 1.06
CA LEU A 511 -20.22 -58.61 0.11
C LEU A 511 -19.31 -57.40 0.37
N PHE A 512 -19.89 -56.23 0.66
CA PHE A 512 -19.13 -55.03 0.98
C PHE A 512 -18.42 -55.10 2.33
N LYS A 513 -18.99 -55.82 3.31
CA LYS A 513 -18.31 -56.08 4.59
C LYS A 513 -17.02 -56.87 4.38
N ILE A 514 -17.11 -58.00 3.67
CA ILE A 514 -15.97 -58.89 3.42
C ILE A 514 -14.86 -58.13 2.68
N ILE A 515 -15.21 -57.41 1.62
CA ILE A 515 -14.23 -56.66 0.82
C ILE A 515 -13.58 -55.53 1.64
N SER A 516 -14.37 -54.77 2.41
CA SER A 516 -13.83 -53.68 3.24
C SER A 516 -12.87 -54.19 4.30
N PHE A 517 -13.21 -55.28 5.00
CA PHE A 517 -12.34 -55.90 5.99
C PHE A 517 -11.08 -56.53 5.38
N ALA A 518 -11.19 -57.15 4.20
CA ALA A 518 -10.04 -57.72 3.49
C ALA A 518 -9.05 -56.63 3.06
N ILE A 519 -9.54 -55.56 2.43
CA ILE A 519 -8.69 -54.45 1.96
C ILE A 519 -8.01 -53.74 3.14
N VAL A 520 -8.74 -53.50 4.23
CA VAL A 520 -8.18 -52.94 5.47
C VAL A 520 -7.07 -53.85 6.02
N SER A 521 -7.32 -55.16 6.12
CA SER A 521 -6.36 -56.12 6.66
C SER A 521 -5.09 -56.21 5.81
N ILE A 522 -5.23 -56.28 4.49
CA ILE A 522 -4.10 -56.26 3.54
C ILE A 522 -3.31 -54.95 3.67
N SER A 523 -4.01 -53.81 3.76
CA SER A 523 -3.38 -52.49 3.89
C SER A 523 -2.60 -52.35 5.20
N LEU A 524 -3.12 -52.88 6.31
CA LEU A 524 -2.44 -52.93 7.59
C LEU A 524 -1.19 -53.81 7.56
N ILE A 525 -1.28 -54.99 6.96
CA ILE A 525 -0.13 -55.91 6.80
C ILE A 525 0.95 -55.26 5.93
N LEU A 526 0.58 -54.70 4.78
CA LEU A 526 1.50 -53.99 3.90
C LEU A 526 2.18 -52.83 4.62
N MET A 527 1.42 -51.99 5.32
CA MET A 527 1.98 -50.87 6.09
C MET A 527 2.89 -51.36 7.22
N SER A 528 2.52 -52.41 7.95
CA SER A 528 3.35 -53.00 9.01
C SER A 528 4.71 -53.48 8.47
N ILE A 529 4.72 -54.23 7.37
CA ILE A 529 5.95 -54.69 6.71
C ILE A 529 6.81 -53.50 6.27
N ILE A 530 6.18 -52.51 5.64
CA ILE A 530 6.82 -51.31 5.13
C ILE A 530 7.46 -50.48 6.26
N TYR A 531 6.81 -50.35 7.41
CA TYR A 531 7.34 -49.63 8.57
C TYR A 531 8.41 -50.44 9.32
N SER A 532 8.29 -51.77 9.39
CA SER A 532 9.30 -52.63 10.02
C SER A 532 10.65 -52.56 9.31
N LYS A 533 10.66 -52.50 7.97
CA LYS A 533 11.89 -52.38 7.17
C LYS A 533 12.56 -51.00 7.20
N LEU A 534 11.92 -50.00 7.82
CA LEU A 534 12.43 -48.62 7.93
C LEU A 534 13.06 -48.31 9.28
N LYS A 535 12.93 -49.23 10.24
CA LYS A 535 13.53 -49.12 11.58
C LYS A 535 14.98 -49.62 11.60
N GLU A 536 15.35 -50.38 10.58
CA GLU A 536 16.72 -50.64 10.12
C GLU A 536 17.13 -49.53 9.12
#